data_AF-A0A2V5UYM6-F1
#
_entry.id   AF-A0A2V5UYM6-F1
#
_cell.length_a   1.000
_cell.length_b   1.000
_cell.length_c   1.000
_cell.angle_alpha   90.00
_cell.angle_beta   90.00
_cell.angle_gamma   90.00
#
_symmetry.space_group_name_H-M   'P 1'
#
loop_
_entity.id
_entity.type
_entity.pdbx_description
1 polymer ?
#
loop_
_entity_poly.entity_id
_entity_poly.type
_entity_poly.pdbx_seq_one_letter_code
_entity_poly.pdbx_strand_id
1 'polypeptide(L)' 'MSFSIKAMCKHGELVHRRRTADAALKKARELSRTGCYDIYITTPEGRDYHSSEFADLPRTPAPGARPRKLAHPIS' A
#
# COMPACT_ATOMS: atom_id res chain seq x y z
N MET A 1 15.06 3.87 4.75
CA MET A 1 14.01 3.23 3.95
C MET A 1 12.71 3.14 4.75
N SER A 2 11.58 3.61 4.22
CA SER A 2 10.26 3.50 4.85
C SER A 2 9.18 3.16 3.83
N PHE A 3 8.15 2.45 4.27
CA PHE A 3 6.93 2.16 3.53
C PHE A 3 6.07 3.42 3.48
N SER A 4 5.51 3.74 2.32
CA SER A 4 4.54 4.82 2.14
C SER A 4 3.16 4.21 1.92
N ILE A 5 2.15 4.71 2.61
CA ILE A 5 0.76 4.27 2.52
C ILE A 5 -0.01 5.42 1.89
N LYS A 6 -0.57 5.23 0.71
CA LYS A 6 -1.46 6.17 0.05
C LYS A 6 -2.89 5.64 0.18
N ALA A 7 -3.85 6.53 0.42
CA ALA A 7 -5.26 6.19 0.45
C ALA A 7 -6.07 7.36 -0.09
N MET A 8 -7.12 7.06 -0.85
CA MET A 8 -8.11 8.06 -1.26
C MET A 8 -9.25 8.07 -0.25
N CYS A 9 -9.50 9.21 0.37
CA CYS A 9 -10.62 9.37 1.29
C CYS A 9 -11.61 10.37 0.69
N LYS A 10 -12.80 10.44 1.29
CA LYS A 10 -13.84 11.41 0.89
C LYS A 10 -13.34 12.86 0.89
N HIS A 11 -12.33 13.16 1.70
CA HIS A 11 -11.77 14.50 1.87
C HIS A 11 -10.49 14.73 1.04
N GLY A 12 -10.08 13.74 0.22
CA GLY A 12 -8.87 13.80 -0.60
C GLY A 12 -7.87 12.67 -0.34
N GLU A 13 -6.69 12.76 -0.97
CA GLU A 13 -5.60 11.81 -0.80
C GLU A 13 -4.92 11.98 0.57
N LEU A 14 -4.69 10.86 1.26
CA LEU A 14 -3.86 10.78 2.46
C LEU A 14 -2.62 9.96 2.18
N VAL A 15 -1.47 10.49 2.61
CA VAL A 15 -0.18 9.80 2.53
C VAL A 15 0.44 9.67 3.92
N HIS A 16 0.70 8.44 4.35
CA HIS A 16 1.40 8.12 5.59
C HIS A 16 2.72 7.41 5.31
N ARG A 17 3.69 7.53 6.21
CA ARG A 17 4.95 6.79 6.14
C ARG A 17 5.18 5.97 7.40
N ARG A 18 5.68 4.74 7.24
CA ARG A 18 5.96 3.79 8.32
C ARG A 18 7.29 3.09 8.09
N ARG A 19 8.02 2.81 9.17
CA ARG A 19 9.34 2.16 9.09
C ARG A 19 9.23 0.67 8.74
N THR A 20 8.13 0.02 9.10
CA THR A 20 7.93 -1.43 8.94
C THR A 20 6.69 -1.75 8.11
N ALA A 21 6.72 -2.91 7.46
CA ALA A 21 5.61 -3.47 6.71
C ALA A 21 4.36 -3.66 7.59
N ASP A 22 4.53 -4.23 8.78
CA ASP A 22 3.43 -4.44 9.73
C ASP A 22 2.73 -3.14 10.13
N ALA A 23 3.49 -2.10 10.45
CA ALA A 23 2.92 -0.79 10.80
C ALA A 23 2.21 -0.13 9.60
N ALA A 24 2.71 -0.35 8.37
CA ALA A 24 2.05 0.10 7.15
C ALA A 24 0.73 -0.64 6.93
N LEU A 25 0.71 -1.97 7.07
CA LEU A 25 -0.48 -2.81 6.95
C LEU A 25 -1.53 -2.44 7.99
N LYS A 26 -1.11 -2.24 9.25
CA LYS A 26 -2.01 -1.80 10.32
C LYS A 26 -2.66 -0.47 9.97
N LYS A 27 -1.85 0.52 9.54
CA LYS A 27 -2.37 1.83 9.15
C LYS A 27 -3.30 1.77 7.95
N ALA A 28 -2.98 0.93 6.96
CA ALA A 28 -3.81 0.76 5.77
C ALA A 28 -5.18 0.13 6.12
N ARG A 29 -5.22 -0.85 7.04
CA ARG A 29 -6.49 -1.39 7.56
C ARG A 29 -7.30 -0.35 8.34
N GLU A 30 -6.63 0.49 9.13
CA GLU A 30 -7.31 1.61 9.82
C GLU A 30 -7.96 2.56 8.81
N LEU A 31 -7.25 2.93 7.74
CA LEU A 31 -7.78 3.79 6.68
C LEU A 31 -9.00 3.18 5.98
N SER A 32 -8.96 1.88 5.70
CA SER A 32 -10.11 1.14 5.15
C SER A 32 -11.32 1.21 6.09
N ARG A 33 -11.12 1.01 7.39
CA ARG A 33 -12.19 1.08 8.40
C ARG A 33 -12.75 2.49 8.58
N THR A 34 -11.95 3.53 8.33
CA THR A 34 -12.43 4.92 8.34
C THR A 34 -13.22 5.31 7.09
N GLY A 35 -13.34 4.41 6.11
CA GLY A 35 -14.07 4.66 4.86
C GLY A 35 -13.22 5.29 3.76
N CYS A 36 -11.89 5.17 3.85
CA CYS A 36 -11.00 5.45 2.72
C CYS A 36 -10.95 4.23 1.78
N TYR A 37 -10.81 4.52 0.50
CA TYR A 37 -10.74 3.60 -0.63
C TYR A 37 -9.41 3.81 -1.38
N ASP A 38 -9.12 2.98 -2.39
CA ASP A 38 -7.88 3.08 -3.18
C ASP A 38 -6.62 3.16 -2.31
N ILE A 39 -6.44 2.14 -1.46
CA ILE A 39 -5.34 2.10 -0.50
C ILE A 39 -4.17 1.31 -1.09
N TYR A 40 -3.01 1.96 -1.16
CA TYR A 40 -1.77 1.42 -1.70
C TYR A 40 -0.64 1.52 -0.69
N ILE A 41 0.20 0.50 -0.60
CA ILE A 41 1.45 0.53 0.15
C ILE A 41 2.62 0.48 -0.83
N THR A 42 3.38 1.56 -0.91
CA THR A 42 4.66 1.61 -1.61
C THR A 42 5.78 1.15 -0.67
N THR A 43 6.42 0.03 -0.98
CA THR A 43 7.60 -0.45 -0.27
C THR A 43 8.80 0.47 -0.53
N PRO A 44 9.81 0.46 0.34
CA PRO A 44 11.05 1.21 0.09
C PRO A 44 11.82 0.75 -1.16
N GLU A 45 11.53 -0.44 -1.70
CA GLU A 45 12.04 -0.90 -2.99
C GLU A 45 11.37 -0.19 -4.18
N GLY A 46 10.32 0.61 -3.93
CA GLY A 46 9.55 1.30 -4.97
C GLY A 46 8.40 0.47 -5.54
N ARG A 47 7.95 -0.58 -4.82
CA ARG A 47 6.80 -1.40 -5.27
C ARG A 47 5.53 -0.99 -4.59
N ASP A 48 4.51 -0.74 -5.37
CA ASP A 48 3.15 -0.51 -4.92
C ASP A 48 2.38 -1.84 -4.77
N TYR A 49 1.68 -1.96 -3.65
CA TYR A 49 0.78 -3.06 -3.37
C TYR A 49 -0.60 -2.49 -3.08
N HIS A 50 -1.61 -2.97 -3.79
CA HIS A 50 -3.00 -2.64 -3.50
C HIS A 50 -3.49 -3.34 -2.23
N SER A 51 -4.53 -2.81 -1.61
CA SER A 51 -5.16 -3.38 -0.41
C SER A 51 -5.51 -4.87 -0.51
N SER A 52 -5.86 -5.34 -1.71
CA SER A 52 -6.11 -6.78 -2.00
C SER A 52 -4.84 -7.63 -1.90
N GLU A 53 -3.68 -7.06 -2.20
CA GLU A 53 -2.37 -7.74 -2.26
C GLU A 53 -1.60 -7.64 -0.94
N PHE A 54 -2.22 -7.12 0.12
CA PHE A 54 -1.58 -6.96 1.42
C PHE A 54 -1.17 -8.27 2.09
N ALA A 55 -1.74 -9.40 1.66
CA ALA A 55 -1.31 -10.73 2.09
C ALA A 55 0.04 -11.15 1.47
N ASP A 56 0.38 -10.61 0.29
CA ASP A 56 1.63 -10.87 -0.43
C ASP A 56 2.76 -9.89 -0.02
N LEU A 57 2.42 -8.84 0.73
CA LEU A 57 3.39 -7.86 1.18
C LEU A 57 4.47 -8.56 2.03
N PRO A 58 5.76 -8.49 1.66
CA PRO A 58 6.79 -9.21 2.37
C PRO A 58 6.90 -8.65 3.80
N ARG A 59 6.61 -9.49 4.80
CA ARG A 59 6.69 -9.15 6.24
C ARG A 59 8.14 -8.83 6.69
N THR A 60 9.12 -9.20 5.89
CA THR A 60 10.56 -9.03 6.08
C THR A 60 11.11 -8.34 4.82
N PRO A 61 12.20 -7.54 4.85
CA PRO A 61 12.79 -7.00 3.62
C PRO A 61 13.24 -8.15 2.71
N ALA A 62 12.38 -8.55 1.78
CA ALA A 62 12.67 -9.57 0.79
C ALA A 62 13.12 -8.85 -0.48
N PRO A 63 14.39 -8.98 -0.90
CA PRO A 63 14.81 -8.43 -2.18
C PRO A 63 14.15 -9.25 -3.31
N GLY A 64 13.21 -8.69 -4.07
CA GLY A 64 12.95 -9.20 -5.42
C GLY A 64 11.52 -9.41 -5.96
N ALA A 65 10.44 -9.15 -5.23
CA ALA A 65 9.06 -9.32 -5.72
C ALA A 65 8.54 -8.29 -6.78
N ARG A 66 9.08 -8.25 -8.01
CA ARG A 66 8.44 -7.74 -9.26
C ARG A 66 6.98 -7.21 -9.21
N PRO A 67 6.59 -5.91 -9.20
CA PRO A 67 5.17 -5.60 -9.32
C PRO A 67 4.75 -5.80 -10.78
N ARG A 68 3.83 -6.73 -10.98
CA ARG A 68 3.17 -7.01 -12.24
C ARG A 68 2.23 -5.84 -12.50
N LYS A 69 2.48 -5.07 -13.57
CA LYS A 69 1.61 -3.98 -14.02
C LYS A 69 0.18 -4.50 -14.13
N LEU A 70 -0.70 -4.15 -13.20
CA LEU A 70 -2.13 -4.37 -13.38
C LEU A 70 -2.61 -3.28 -14.35
N ALA A 71 -2.81 -3.71 -15.59
CA ALA A 71 -3.35 -2.90 -16.67
C ALA A 71 -4.70 -2.29 -16.24
N HIS A 72 -4.84 -0.98 -16.42
CA HIS A 72 -6.15 -0.36 -16.49
C HIS A 72 -6.73 -0.72 -17.87
N PRO A 73 -7.87 -1.43 -17.98
CA PRO A 73 -8.53 -1.58 -19.27
C PRO A 73 -9.08 -0.21 -19.69
N ILE A 74 -8.57 0.27 -20.81
CA ILE A 74 -9.09 1.43 -21.54
C ILE A 74 -10.40 0.97 -22.17
N SER A 75 -11.50 1.64 -21.85
CA SER A 75 -12.77 1.49 -22.56
C SER A 75 -12.88 2.50 -23.69
#